data_AF-A0ABD3PRC2-F1
#
_entry.id   AF-A0ABD3PRC2-F1
#
_cell.length_a   1.000
_cell.length_b   1.000
_cell.length_c   1.000
_cell.angle_alpha   90.00
_cell.angle_beta   90.00
_cell.angle_gamma   90.00
#
_symmetry.space_group_name_H-M   'P 1'
#
loop_
_entity.id
_entity.type
_entity.pdbx_description
1 polymer ?
#
loop_
_entity_poly.entity_id
_entity_poly.type
_entity_poly.pdbx_seq_one_letter_code
_entity_poly.pdbx_strand_id
1 'polypeptide(L)'
;MDLVPFFGMDKKCTVNQMRLWLCKRKHLLIRGRTKNIQYPRAASLVKAGFMNSTTDIEIANCSMYKRTIGYLAKLPNLNRIKLADQYPLLDRIEQKGKVYAMFVKETSEIVDSVADMTGLESLDIEFDSIVNSPYCRI
;
A
#
# COMPACT_ATOMS: atom_id res chain seq x y z
N MET A 1 -13.78 -5.96 -0.26
CA MET A 1 -12.82 -5.11 -0.99
C MET A 1 -12.55 -5.71 -2.37
N ASP A 2 -12.36 -4.88 -3.38
CA ASP A 2 -12.11 -5.34 -4.76
C ASP A 2 -10.62 -5.32 -5.08
N LEU A 3 -10.06 -6.49 -5.45
CA LEU A 3 -8.67 -6.58 -5.89
C LEU A 3 -8.47 -5.77 -7.19
N VAL A 4 -7.55 -4.81 -7.15
CA VAL A 4 -7.25 -3.95 -8.31
C VAL A 4 -6.49 -4.76 -9.37
N PRO A 5 -7.08 -5.01 -10.55
CA PRO A 5 -6.54 -5.99 -11.48
C PRO A 5 -5.40 -5.45 -12.37
N PHE A 6 -5.19 -4.13 -12.43
CA PHE A 6 -4.29 -3.47 -13.39
C PHE A 6 -3.05 -2.79 -12.75
N PHE A 7 -2.85 -2.93 -11.43
CA PHE A 7 -1.59 -2.56 -10.79
C PHE A 7 -0.51 -3.67 -10.88
N GLY A 8 -0.89 -4.90 -11.24
CA GLY A 8 0.02 -6.00 -11.60
C GLY A 8 0.38 -6.06 -13.09
N MET A 9 1.54 -6.64 -13.41
CA MET A 9 2.25 -6.50 -14.70
C MET A 9 1.55 -7.06 -15.96
N ASP A 10 0.53 -7.92 -15.88
CA ASP A 10 0.19 -8.74 -17.06
C ASP A 10 -1.18 -8.50 -17.69
N LYS A 11 -1.99 -7.57 -17.17
CA LYS A 11 -3.30 -7.29 -17.77
C LYS A 11 -3.25 -6.12 -18.74
N LYS A 12 -3.41 -6.42 -20.03
CA LYS A 12 -3.73 -5.44 -21.08
C LYS A 12 -5.13 -4.88 -20.81
N CYS A 13 -5.21 -3.84 -20.00
CA CYS A 13 -6.42 -3.05 -19.80
C CYS A 13 -6.26 -1.68 -20.45
N THR A 14 -7.29 -1.20 -21.15
CA THR A 14 -7.31 0.15 -21.68
C THR A 14 -7.61 1.16 -20.59
N VAL A 15 -7.26 2.44 -20.79
CA VAL A 15 -7.57 3.53 -19.87
C VAL A 15 -9.08 3.62 -19.59
N ASN A 16 -9.92 3.41 -20.62
CA ASN A 16 -11.37 3.42 -20.47
C ASN A 16 -11.88 2.26 -19.60
N GLN A 17 -11.29 1.06 -19.73
CA GLN A 17 -11.62 -0.07 -18.88
C GLN A 17 -11.22 0.19 -17.42
N MET A 18 -10.04 0.79 -17.18
CA MET A 18 -9.62 1.18 -15.83
C MET A 18 -10.56 2.23 -15.24
N ARG A 19 -10.95 3.24 -16.03
CA ARG A 19 -11.89 4.28 -15.61
C ARG A 19 -13.24 3.70 -15.21
N LEU A 20 -13.86 2.91 -16.08
CA LEU A 20 -15.18 2.30 -15.83
C LEU A 20 -15.15 1.37 -14.62
N TRP A 21 -14.01 0.72 -14.37
CA TRP A 21 -13.83 -0.15 -13.21
C TRP A 21 -13.65 0.66 -11.93
N LEU A 22 -12.78 1.67 -11.91
CA LEU A 22 -12.46 2.46 -10.72
C LEU A 22 -13.59 3.37 -10.27
N CYS A 23 -14.28 4.04 -11.20
CA CYS A 23 -15.26 5.07 -10.83
C CYS A 23 -16.45 4.51 -10.02
N LYS A 24 -16.71 3.21 -10.09
CA LYS A 24 -17.80 2.53 -9.38
C LYS A 24 -17.38 1.93 -8.04
N ARG A 25 -16.14 2.12 -7.60
CA ARG A 25 -15.58 1.39 -6.46
C ARG A 25 -15.17 2.28 -5.31
N LYS A 26 -15.72 1.95 -4.15
CA LYS A 26 -15.43 2.59 -2.88
C LYS A 26 -14.28 1.89 -2.12
N HIS A 27 -14.15 0.57 -2.29
CA HIS A 27 -13.23 -0.24 -1.49
C HIS A 27 -12.25 -1.00 -2.39
N LEU A 28 -10.96 -0.67 -2.30
CA LEU A 28 -9.92 -1.23 -3.16
C LEU A 28 -8.91 -2.05 -2.36
N LEU A 29 -8.49 -3.19 -2.93
CA LEU A 29 -7.37 -3.98 -2.45
C LEU A 29 -6.23 -3.92 -3.48
N ILE A 30 -5.07 -3.43 -3.07
CA ILE A 30 -3.87 -3.38 -3.88
C ILE A 30 -2.94 -4.49 -3.40
N ARG A 31 -2.79 -5.51 -4.24
CA ARG A 31 -1.90 -6.64 -3.97
C ARG A 31 -1.17 -7.02 -5.26
N GLY A 32 0.10 -6.69 -5.32
CA GLY A 32 1.04 -7.07 -6.38
C GLY A 32 2.03 -8.12 -5.92
N ARG A 33 2.49 -8.93 -6.88
CA ARG A 33 3.47 -10.02 -6.66
C ARG A 33 4.89 -9.63 -7.04
N THR A 34 5.11 -8.44 -7.60
CA THR A 34 6.41 -8.01 -8.13
C THR A 34 6.73 -6.58 -7.71
N LYS A 35 8.03 -6.27 -7.51
CA LYS A 35 8.54 -4.93 -7.17
C LYS A 35 8.28 -3.86 -8.25
N ASN A 36 7.76 -4.24 -9.41
CA ASN A 36 7.55 -3.37 -10.58
C ASN A 36 6.13 -2.83 -10.66
N ILE A 37 5.59 -2.36 -9.54
CA ILE A 37 4.34 -1.60 -9.58
C ILE A 37 4.60 -0.28 -10.27
N GLN A 38 3.83 -0.02 -11.32
CA GLN A 38 3.92 1.19 -12.11
C GLN A 38 3.36 2.37 -11.30
N TYR A 39 4.20 2.95 -10.44
CA TYR A 39 3.96 4.25 -9.81
C TYR A 39 3.45 5.31 -10.80
N PRO A 40 3.87 5.37 -12.09
CA PRO A 40 3.31 6.36 -13.02
C PRO A 40 1.82 6.11 -13.26
N ARG A 41 1.39 4.84 -13.28
CA ARG A 41 0.00 4.47 -13.53
C ARG A 41 -0.91 4.88 -12.38
N ALA A 42 -0.51 4.60 -11.14
CA ALA A 42 -1.28 5.06 -9.97
C ALA A 42 -1.40 6.59 -9.96
N ALA A 43 -0.29 7.31 -10.17
CA ALA A 43 -0.29 8.76 -10.26
C ALA A 43 -1.22 9.30 -11.36
N SER A 44 -1.19 8.71 -12.56
CA SER A 44 -2.07 9.10 -13.66
C SER A 44 -3.55 8.87 -13.36
N LEU A 45 -3.90 7.75 -12.71
CA LEU A 45 -5.29 7.43 -12.36
C LEU A 45 -5.85 8.37 -11.27
N VAL A 46 -5.02 8.69 -10.27
CA VAL A 46 -5.34 9.68 -9.24
C VAL A 46 -5.52 11.06 -9.87
N LYS A 47 -4.56 11.53 -10.68
CA LYS A 47 -4.62 12.84 -11.35
C LYS A 47 -5.83 12.96 -12.29
N ALA A 48 -6.22 11.87 -12.95
CA ALA A 48 -7.40 11.85 -13.82
C ALA A 48 -8.74 11.78 -13.05
N GLY A 49 -8.71 11.69 -11.72
CA GLY A 49 -9.89 11.64 -10.86
C GLY A 49 -10.66 10.33 -10.91
N PHE A 50 -10.07 9.25 -11.45
CA PHE A 50 -10.78 7.98 -11.65
C PHE A 50 -11.07 7.25 -10.34
N MET A 51 -10.33 7.60 -9.29
CA MET A 51 -10.42 7.02 -7.96
C MET A 51 -11.12 7.94 -6.96
N ASN A 52 -11.78 9.02 -7.43
CA ASN A 52 -12.42 9.99 -6.52
C ASN A 52 -13.55 9.37 -5.69
N SER A 53 -14.17 8.28 -6.14
CA SER A 53 -15.21 7.57 -5.38
C SER A 53 -14.65 6.59 -4.34
N THR A 54 -13.33 6.40 -4.29
CA THR A 54 -12.67 5.48 -3.37
C THR A 54 -12.60 6.08 -1.97
N THR A 55 -13.11 5.33 -1.00
CA THR A 55 -13.17 5.68 0.43
C THR A 55 -12.28 4.82 1.31
N ASP A 56 -11.99 3.60 0.86
CA ASP A 56 -11.21 2.62 1.62
C ASP A 56 -10.18 1.93 0.72
N ILE A 57 -8.95 1.86 1.18
CA ILE A 57 -7.86 1.16 0.48
C ILE A 57 -7.13 0.23 1.43
N GLU A 58 -6.95 -1.02 1.03
CA GLU A 58 -6.02 -1.96 1.64
C GLU A 58 -4.84 -2.21 0.70
N ILE A 59 -3.63 -2.18 1.23
CA ILE A 59 -2.39 -2.37 0.47
C ILE A 59 -1.59 -3.49 1.13
N ALA A 60 -1.52 -4.63 0.45
CA ALA A 60 -0.71 -5.76 0.87
C ALA A 60 0.72 -5.66 0.32
N ASN A 61 1.69 -6.10 1.11
CA ASN A 61 3.13 -5.93 0.88
C ASN A 61 3.53 -4.44 0.75
N CYS A 62 2.98 -3.59 1.62
CA CYS A 62 2.95 -2.14 1.46
C CYS A 62 4.33 -1.47 1.35
N SER A 63 5.41 -2.03 1.91
CA SER A 63 6.79 -1.55 1.74
C SER A 63 7.18 -1.36 0.26
N MET A 64 6.66 -2.20 -0.63
CA MET A 64 6.93 -2.11 -2.07
C MET A 64 6.19 -0.96 -2.76
N TYR A 65 5.26 -0.28 -2.08
CA TYR A 65 4.32 0.68 -2.67
C TYR A 65 4.47 2.09 -2.12
N LYS A 66 5.54 2.42 -1.38
CA LYS A 66 5.72 3.74 -0.75
C LYS A 66 5.28 4.93 -1.62
N ARG A 67 5.81 5.01 -2.86
CA ARG A 67 5.46 6.11 -3.79
C ARG A 67 3.98 6.09 -4.19
N THR A 68 3.43 4.91 -4.41
CA THR A 68 2.00 4.72 -4.73
C THR A 68 1.13 5.16 -3.56
N ILE A 69 1.49 4.81 -2.33
CA ILE A 69 0.78 5.21 -1.10
C ILE A 69 0.70 6.74 -1.03
N GLY A 70 1.81 7.44 -1.23
CA GLY A 70 1.82 8.92 -1.23
C GLY A 70 0.94 9.57 -2.31
N TYR A 71 0.62 8.87 -3.41
CA TYR A 71 -0.38 9.37 -4.38
C TYR A 71 -1.81 9.03 -3.94
N LEU A 72 -2.03 7.85 -3.38
CA LEU A 72 -3.35 7.42 -2.90
C LEU A 72 -3.80 8.23 -1.69
N ALA A 73 -2.87 8.66 -0.84
CA ALA A 73 -3.14 9.56 0.28
C ALA A 73 -3.72 10.92 -0.17
N LYS A 74 -3.55 11.30 -1.44
CA LYS A 74 -4.11 12.55 -2.00
C LYS A 74 -5.53 12.41 -2.52
N LEU A 75 -6.16 11.25 -2.34
CA LEU A 75 -7.53 11.02 -2.78
C LEU A 75 -8.51 11.83 -1.90
N PRO A 76 -9.43 12.59 -2.53
CA PRO A 76 -10.25 13.57 -1.81
C PRO A 76 -11.26 12.96 -0.84
N ASN A 77 -11.63 11.69 -1.03
CA ASN A 77 -12.66 11.00 -0.26
C ASN A 77 -12.11 9.76 0.48
N LEU A 78 -10.78 9.61 0.58
CA LEU A 78 -10.17 8.46 1.23
C LEU A 78 -10.23 8.64 2.75
N ASN A 79 -11.06 7.85 3.41
CA ASN A 79 -11.30 7.92 4.85
C ASN A 79 -10.60 6.79 5.61
N ARG A 80 -10.29 5.67 4.95
CA ARG A 80 -9.62 4.53 5.56
C ARG A 80 -8.47 4.01 4.72
N ILE A 81 -7.33 3.80 5.36
CA ILE A 81 -6.21 3.10 4.75
C ILE A 81 -5.73 1.97 5.65
N LYS A 82 -5.62 0.77 5.08
CA LYS A 82 -5.01 -0.40 5.71
C LYS A 82 -3.72 -0.75 4.99
N LEU A 83 -2.63 -0.81 5.73
CA LEU A 83 -1.29 -1.13 5.25
C LEU A 83 -0.88 -2.46 5.87
N ALA A 84 -0.71 -3.48 5.03
CA ALA A 84 -0.33 -4.81 5.47
C ALA A 84 1.00 -5.19 4.81
N ASP A 85 1.93 -5.74 5.58
CA ASP A 85 3.16 -6.32 5.04
C ASP A 85 3.48 -7.67 5.68
N GLN A 86 3.96 -8.58 4.84
CA GLN A 86 4.42 -9.90 5.23
C GLN A 86 5.89 -10.02 4.83
N TYR A 87 6.78 -9.77 5.79
CA TYR A 87 8.21 -9.98 5.54
C TYR A 87 8.51 -11.48 5.57
N PRO A 88 9.25 -12.01 4.57
CA PRO A 88 9.77 -13.37 4.67
C PRO A 88 10.70 -13.46 5.89
N LEU A 89 10.53 -14.51 6.70
CA LEU A 89 11.40 -14.89 7.81
C LEU A 89 12.87 -14.79 7.38
N LEU A 90 13.57 -13.77 7.88
CA LEU A 90 15.00 -13.66 7.68
C LEU A 90 15.70 -14.48 8.76
N ASP A 91 16.06 -15.71 8.41
CA ASP A 91 16.76 -16.64 9.31
C ASP A 91 18.20 -16.20 9.65
N ARG A 92 18.71 -15.09 9.11
CA ARG A 92 20.09 -14.63 9.35
C ARG A 92 20.15 -13.44 10.30
N ILE A 93 20.68 -13.69 11.50
CA ILE A 93 20.79 -12.76 12.64
C ILE A 93 21.47 -11.43 12.27
N GLU A 94 22.50 -11.43 11.42
CA GLU A 94 23.20 -10.20 10.98
C GLU A 94 22.38 -9.32 10.04
N GLN A 95 21.40 -9.90 9.33
CA GLN A 95 20.47 -9.13 8.48
C GLN A 95 19.31 -8.56 9.30
N LYS A 96 19.02 -9.10 10.50
CA LYS A 96 17.89 -8.66 11.34
C LYS A 96 18.00 -7.21 11.77
N GLY A 97 19.18 -6.75 12.22
CA GLY A 97 19.38 -5.36 12.65
C GLY A 97 19.25 -4.35 11.51
N LYS A 98 19.81 -4.65 10.35
CA LYS A 98 19.71 -3.79 9.15
C LYS A 98 18.28 -3.77 8.59
N VAL A 99 17.61 -4.92 8.59
CA VAL A 99 16.23 -5.02 8.10
C VAL A 99 15.24 -4.34 9.05
N TYR A 100 15.45 -4.44 10.36
CA TYR A 100 14.65 -3.69 11.34
C TYR A 100 14.83 -2.17 11.17
N ALA A 101 16.06 -1.68 11.01
CA ALA A 101 16.29 -0.25 10.78
C ALA A 101 15.67 0.24 9.45
N MET A 102 15.78 -0.54 8.38
CA MET A 102 15.10 -0.24 7.11
C MET A 102 13.58 -0.24 7.28
N PHE A 103 13.04 -1.20 8.01
CA PHE A 103 11.61 -1.32 8.30
C PHE A 103 11.07 -0.10 9.05
N VAL A 104 11.73 0.32 10.12
CA VAL A 104 11.33 1.52 10.89
C VAL A 104 11.35 2.75 10.01
N LYS A 105 12.37 2.90 9.16
CA LYS A 105 12.47 4.02 8.22
C LYS A 105 11.36 4.00 7.17
N GLU A 106 11.14 2.88 6.49
CA GLU A 106 10.11 2.75 5.45
C GLU A 106 8.71 2.97 6.03
N THR A 107 8.45 2.43 7.22
CA THR A 107 7.19 2.64 7.94
C THR A 107 7.00 4.10 8.31
N SER A 108 8.02 4.76 8.87
CA SER A 108 7.97 6.19 9.21
C SER A 108 7.62 7.03 7.99
N GLU A 109 8.29 6.79 6.86
CA GLU A 109 8.05 7.57 5.64
C GLU A 109 6.66 7.30 5.01
N ILE A 110 6.11 6.11 5.22
CA ILE A 110 4.73 5.78 4.82
C ILE A 110 3.72 6.50 5.73
N VAL A 111 3.97 6.50 7.04
CA VAL A 111 3.15 7.23 8.02
C VAL A 111 3.16 8.73 7.70
N ASP A 112 4.32 9.31 7.44
CA ASP A 112 4.44 10.72 7.03
C ASP A 112 3.61 11.01 5.76
N SER A 113 3.57 10.07 4.82
CA SER A 113 2.81 10.22 3.57
C SER A 113 1.29 10.22 3.77
N VAL A 114 0.79 9.67 4.87
CA VAL A 114 -0.65 9.65 5.22
C VAL A 114 -1.00 10.63 6.33
N ALA A 115 -0.02 11.16 7.06
CA ALA A 115 -0.22 12.11 8.16
C ALA A 115 -0.86 13.42 7.72
N ASP A 116 -0.61 13.85 6.47
CA ASP A 116 -1.17 15.09 5.91
C ASP A 116 -2.63 14.95 5.43
N MET A 117 -3.26 13.78 5.63
CA MET A 117 -4.63 13.53 5.18
C MET A 117 -5.66 14.12 6.16
N THR A 118 -6.31 15.21 5.75
CA THR A 118 -7.34 15.88 6.57
C THR A 118 -8.66 15.10 6.71
N GLY A 119 -8.92 14.13 5.82
CA GLY A 119 -10.14 13.31 5.81
C GLY A 119 -9.98 11.89 6.33
N LEU A 120 -8.79 11.51 6.81
CA LEU A 120 -8.52 10.13 7.24
C LEU A 120 -9.15 9.87 8.61
N GLU A 121 -10.15 9.00 8.64
CA GLU A 121 -10.83 8.55 9.87
C GLU A 121 -10.12 7.35 10.49
N SER A 122 -9.47 6.50 9.68
CA SER A 122 -8.84 5.26 10.15
C SER A 122 -7.56 4.91 9.39
N LEU A 123 -6.47 4.73 10.15
CA LEU A 123 -5.20 4.20 9.70
C LEU A 123 -4.95 2.87 10.42
N ASP A 124 -4.92 1.78 9.66
CA ASP A 124 -4.64 0.44 10.15
C ASP A 124 -3.31 -0.04 9.56
N ILE A 125 -2.40 -0.48 10.42
CA ILE A 125 -1.03 -0.86 10.05
C ILE A 125 -0.75 -2.23 10.65
N GLU A 126 -0.68 -3.24 9.79
CA GLU A 126 -0.37 -4.63 10.13
C GLU A 126 0.96 -5.04 9.52
N PHE A 127 1.99 -5.12 10.35
CA PHE A 127 3.29 -5.65 9.96
C PHE A 127 3.52 -6.97 10.68
N ASP A 128 3.36 -8.09 9.97
CA ASP A 128 3.67 -9.41 10.49
C ASP A 128 5.20 -9.55 10.58
N SER A 129 5.74 -9.14 11.72
CA SER A 129 7.07 -9.55 12.15
C SER A 129 6.90 -10.77 13.04
N ILE A 130 7.33 -11.95 12.56
CA ILE A 130 7.48 -13.10 13.45
C ILE A 130 8.67 -12.77 14.35
N VAL A 131 8.40 -12.19 15.53
CA VAL A 131 9.35 -12.15 16.63
C VAL A 131 9.41 -13.53 17.27
N ASN A 132 9.83 -14.55 16.51
CA ASN A 132 10.40 -15.75 17.12
C ASN A 132 11.83 -15.41 17.53
N SER A 133 11.94 -14.60 18.58
CA SER A 133 13.17 -14.40 19.31
C SER A 133 13.17 -15.37 20.49
N PRO A 134 14.10 -16.33 20.60
CA PRO A 134 14.31 -17.06 21.84
C PRO A 134 14.73 -16.14 23.02
N TYR A 135 14.94 -14.85 22.76
CA TYR A 135 15.28 -13.82 23.75
C TYR A 135 14.12 -12.87 24.11
N CYS A 136 12.94 -13.00 23.49
CA CYS A 136 11.70 -12.41 24.02
C CYS A 136 10.97 -13.48 24.85
N ARG A 137 11.47 -13.72 26.05
CA ARG A 137 10.62 -14.25 27.14
C ARG A 137 10.16 -13.04 27.94
N ILE A 138 8.84 -12.83 27.98
CA ILE A 138 8.20 -12.03 29.04
C ILE A 138 8.40 -12.78 30.36
#